data_AF-A0A961XHP0-F1
#
_entry.id   AF-A0A961XHP0-F1
#
_cell.length_a   1.000
_cell.length_b   1.000
_cell.length_c   1.000
_cell.angle_alpha   90.00
_cell.angle_beta   90.00
_cell.angle_gamma   90.00
#
_symmetry.space_group_name_H-M   'P 1'
#
loop_
_entity.id
_entity.type
_entity.pdbx_description
1 polymer ?
#
loop_
_entity_poly.entity_id
_entity_poly.type
_entity_poly.pdbx_seq_one_letter_code
_entity_poly.pdbx_strand_id
1 'polypeptide(L)'
;MNEMRSNIEAAEIVVPCRELADTLPFFLKELGFRLDQIFPADNPAVAVISGHGIRLRLDCHAKGEPGTLRLLANDMASLPNGGATRTAPNGTRIEFALANPPMVMPHPHHSFVVRRLKDGAPWVIGRAGMQYRDLVPDRLGGSMIASHIRVPEAGPVPDNVHFHVIGFQMIYCYRGWVRLVYEDQGEPFILAAGDCVLQPPQIRHRVLESSGALEVVEIGCPAEHVTQLDHEMPLPTGRFNPDKDFHGQNFCRHEVTKAEWKPWRIAGFEARDTGIGKATAGVASVKVARPVGANDTPWTSHDADIHFSFVLEGSLTLEGQGEQPRDLEAGDAFVIPPAFSTRLSNCSADLEILEVTLPADFATTITD
;
A
#
# COMPACT_ATOMS: atom_id res chain seq x y z
N MET A 1 -3.15 24.46 22.01
CA MET A 1 -1.78 24.70 21.50
C MET A 1 -0.83 24.25 22.61
N ASN A 2 0.09 23.32 22.35
CA ASN A 2 0.90 22.69 23.41
C ASN A 2 1.94 23.70 23.93
N GLU A 3 1.88 24.13 25.20
CA GLU A 3 2.75 25.17 25.78
C GLU A 3 4.26 24.87 25.64
N MET A 4 4.62 23.59 25.53
CA MET A 4 5.98 23.16 25.25
C MET A 4 6.46 23.57 23.85
N ARG A 5 5.57 23.58 22.85
CA ARG A 5 5.94 23.97 21.47
C ARG A 5 6.21 25.46 21.32
N SER A 6 5.62 26.32 22.14
CA SER A 6 5.84 27.78 22.05
C SER A 6 7.17 28.24 22.65
N ASN A 7 7.85 27.39 23.43
CA ASN A 7 9.08 27.75 24.16
C ASN A 7 10.35 27.06 23.62
N ILE A 8 10.24 26.25 22.57
CA ILE A 8 11.39 25.59 21.94
C ILE A 8 11.62 26.24 20.58
N GLU A 9 12.74 26.95 20.43
CA GLU A 9 13.10 27.63 19.18
C GLU A 9 13.75 26.68 18.15
N ALA A 10 14.60 25.76 18.62
CA ALA A 10 15.32 24.82 17.77
C ALA A 10 15.71 23.55 18.53
N ALA A 11 16.13 22.52 17.78
CA ALA A 11 16.71 21.29 18.31
C ALA A 11 18.01 20.96 17.56
N GLU A 12 18.94 20.30 18.25
CA GLU A 12 20.26 19.91 17.74
C GLU A 12 20.53 18.43 18.04
N ILE A 13 21.10 17.71 17.08
CA ILE A 13 21.65 16.38 17.34
C ILE A 13 23.10 16.55 17.78
N VAL A 14 23.41 16.14 19.01
CA VAL A 14 24.78 16.17 19.54
C VAL A 14 25.57 15.00 18.95
N VAL A 15 26.68 15.32 18.29
CA VAL A 15 27.57 14.36 17.65
C VAL A 15 28.97 14.50 18.28
N PRO A 16 29.52 13.44 18.92
CA PRO A 16 30.88 13.46 19.44
C PRO A 16 31.89 13.78 18.35
N CYS A 17 32.78 14.75 18.63
CA CYS A 17 33.77 15.20 17.64
C CYS A 17 35.04 15.71 18.31
N ARG A 18 36.01 14.82 18.58
CA ARG A 18 37.26 15.20 19.26
C ARG A 18 38.12 16.18 18.43
N GLU A 19 38.12 16.00 17.11
CA GLU A 19 38.95 16.79 16.17
C GLU A 19 38.06 17.61 15.22
N LEU A 20 37.68 18.82 15.65
CA LEU A 20 36.83 19.71 14.84
C LEU A 20 37.54 20.19 13.56
N ALA A 21 38.84 20.40 13.60
CA ALA A 21 39.62 20.93 12.48
C ALA A 21 39.57 20.01 11.25
N ASP A 22 39.59 18.70 11.47
CA ASP A 22 39.51 17.70 10.40
C ASP A 22 38.06 17.41 10.00
N THR A 23 37.15 17.42 10.99
CA THR A 23 35.74 17.05 10.78
C THR A 23 34.96 18.14 10.05
N LEU A 24 35.19 19.42 10.35
CA LEU A 24 34.44 20.53 9.75
C LEU A 24 34.60 20.61 8.23
N PRO A 25 35.81 20.55 7.63
CA PRO A 25 35.98 20.54 6.19
C PRO A 25 35.18 19.44 5.49
N PHE A 26 35.13 18.24 6.08
CA PHE A 26 34.36 17.13 5.54
C PHE A 26 32.86 17.47 5.45
N PHE A 27 32.25 17.92 6.55
CA PHE A 27 30.82 18.28 6.55
C PHE A 27 30.52 19.50 5.68
N LEU A 28 31.35 20.54 5.74
CA LEU A 28 31.08 21.80 5.04
C LEU A 28 31.35 21.72 3.53
N LYS A 29 32.50 21.18 3.13
CA LYS A 29 32.93 21.17 1.72
C LYS A 29 32.44 19.96 0.96
N GLU A 30 32.44 18.78 1.59
CA GLU A 30 32.11 17.54 0.89
C GLU A 30 30.63 17.19 0.99
N LEU A 31 30.00 17.44 2.15
CA LEU A 31 28.59 17.16 2.35
C LEU A 31 27.70 18.41 2.19
N GLY A 32 28.28 19.60 2.01
CA GLY A 32 27.53 20.83 1.73
C GLY A 32 26.75 21.39 2.93
N PHE A 33 27.14 21.07 4.16
CA PHE A 33 26.59 21.72 5.34
C PHE A 33 27.07 23.17 5.43
N ARG A 34 26.30 24.01 6.13
CA ARG A 34 26.68 25.37 6.51
C ARG A 34 27.09 25.40 7.97
N LEU A 35 28.13 26.18 8.29
CA LEU A 35 28.46 26.54 9.67
C LEU A 35 27.53 27.66 10.15
N ASP A 36 26.82 27.42 11.24
CA ASP A 36 25.92 28.41 11.85
C ASP A 36 26.52 29.04 13.11
N GLN A 37 27.20 28.25 13.94
CA GLN A 37 27.83 28.72 15.18
C GLN A 37 29.14 27.99 15.46
N ILE A 38 30.07 28.65 16.13
CA ILE A 38 31.33 28.07 16.60
C ILE A 38 31.69 28.69 17.96
N PHE A 39 32.11 27.86 18.92
CA PHE A 39 32.42 28.32 20.27
C PHE A 39 33.45 27.42 20.99
N PRO A 40 34.32 27.99 21.84
CA PRO A 40 34.65 29.41 21.91
C PRO A 40 35.42 29.85 20.64
N ALA A 41 35.53 31.16 20.39
CA ALA A 41 36.10 31.67 19.14
C ALA A 41 37.62 31.53 19.05
N ASP A 42 38.31 31.50 20.18
CA ASP A 42 39.78 31.45 20.33
C ASP A 42 40.32 30.01 20.41
N ASN A 43 39.52 29.07 20.91
CA ASN A 43 39.84 27.64 20.91
C ASN A 43 38.57 26.78 20.72
N PRO A 44 38.03 26.68 19.49
CA PRO A 44 36.76 26.02 19.23
C PRO A 44 36.68 24.58 19.77
N ALA A 45 35.67 24.34 20.61
CA ALA A 45 35.34 23.02 21.15
C ALA A 45 33.96 22.54 20.68
N VAL A 46 33.17 23.44 20.08
CA VAL A 46 31.82 23.20 19.59
C VAL A 46 31.64 23.90 18.26
N ALA A 47 31.04 23.19 17.30
CA ALA A 47 30.52 23.79 16.08
C ALA A 47 29.09 23.31 15.83
N VAL A 48 28.21 24.24 15.49
CA VAL A 48 26.85 23.91 15.07
C VAL A 48 26.72 24.15 13.57
N ILE A 49 26.29 23.12 12.87
CA ILE A 49 26.13 23.10 11.41
C ILE A 49 24.70 22.73 11.02
N SER A 50 24.21 23.24 9.90
CA SER A 50 22.90 22.85 9.34
C SER A 50 22.97 22.55 7.85
N GLY A 51 22.13 21.63 7.40
CA GLY A 51 22.06 21.15 6.03
C GLY A 51 21.10 19.97 5.93
N HIS A 52 20.54 19.74 4.73
CA HIS A 52 19.71 18.55 4.43
C HIS A 52 18.55 18.31 5.42
N GLY A 53 17.97 19.37 5.97
CA GLY A 53 16.85 19.30 6.91
C GLY A 53 17.22 18.99 8.37
N ILE A 54 18.51 18.95 8.72
CA ILE A 54 18.96 18.68 10.10
C ILE A 54 19.92 19.76 10.62
N ARG A 55 20.04 19.83 11.95
CA ARG A 55 21.00 20.66 12.69
C ARG A 55 21.86 19.77 13.59
N LEU A 56 23.18 19.80 13.38
CA LEU A 56 24.14 18.98 14.09
C LEU A 56 25.03 19.86 14.98
N ARG A 57 25.21 19.44 16.23
CA ARG A 57 26.16 20.01 17.18
C ARG A 57 27.35 19.08 17.29
N LEU A 58 28.44 19.42 16.61
CA LEU A 58 29.72 18.76 16.74
C LEU A 58 30.39 19.26 18.03
N ASP A 59 30.62 18.38 19.00
CA ASP A 59 31.07 18.76 20.34
C ASP A 59 32.26 17.88 20.79
N CYS A 60 33.40 18.52 21.11
CA CYS A 60 34.63 17.85 21.54
C CYS A 60 34.52 17.18 22.91
N HIS A 61 33.56 17.61 23.72
CA HIS A 61 33.35 17.10 25.08
C HIS A 61 32.19 16.12 25.16
N ALA A 62 31.39 16.00 24.10
CA ALA A 62 30.32 15.01 24.03
C ALA A 62 30.88 13.59 24.10
N LYS A 63 30.16 12.73 24.84
CA LYS A 63 30.45 11.31 25.02
C LYS A 63 29.45 10.48 24.23
N GLY A 64 29.85 9.29 23.83
CA GLY A 64 29.03 8.35 23.06
C GLY A 64 29.73 7.91 21.79
N GLU A 65 29.10 6.98 21.08
CA GLU A 65 29.59 6.49 19.80
C GLU A 65 29.13 7.40 18.66
N PRO A 66 29.94 7.56 17.60
CA PRO A 66 29.52 8.26 16.40
C PRO A 66 28.28 7.59 15.79
N GLY A 67 27.32 8.41 15.36
CA GLY A 67 26.08 7.94 14.74
C GLY A 67 26.23 7.58 13.26
N THR A 68 25.10 7.22 12.63
CA THR A 68 24.98 7.13 11.17
C THR A 68 24.09 8.27 10.66
N LEU A 69 24.60 9.03 9.69
CA LEU A 69 23.85 10.03 8.95
C LEU A 69 23.52 9.48 7.56
N ARG A 70 22.24 9.25 7.29
CA ARG A 70 21.75 8.81 5.98
C ARG A 70 21.29 10.01 5.16
N LEU A 71 22.00 10.31 4.08
CA LEU A 71 21.71 11.39 3.15
C LEU A 71 20.94 10.86 1.94
N LEU A 72 19.83 11.52 1.64
CA LEU A 72 18.93 11.14 0.56
C LEU A 72 19.24 11.97 -0.70
N ALA A 73 19.65 11.31 -1.77
CA ALA A 73 20.05 11.92 -3.03
C ALA A 73 19.03 11.64 -4.14
N ASN A 74 18.87 12.58 -5.07
CA ASN A 74 18.03 12.38 -6.24
C ASN A 74 18.71 11.49 -7.29
N ASP A 75 20.04 11.58 -7.38
CA ASP A 75 20.85 10.79 -8.30
C ASP A 75 22.12 10.32 -7.60
N MET A 76 22.20 9.02 -7.36
CA MET A 76 23.35 8.38 -6.72
C MET A 76 24.61 8.43 -7.59
N ALA A 77 24.47 8.46 -8.93
CA ALA A 77 25.61 8.48 -9.85
C ALA A 77 26.34 9.83 -9.85
N SER A 78 25.62 10.90 -9.52
CA SER A 78 26.20 12.24 -9.35
C SER A 78 27.04 12.40 -8.08
N LEU A 79 26.92 11.46 -7.12
CA LEU A 79 27.65 11.53 -5.86
C LEU A 79 29.10 11.04 -6.03
N PRO A 80 30.06 11.59 -5.24
CA PRO A 80 31.42 11.08 -5.21
C PRO A 80 31.47 9.56 -4.96
N ASN A 81 32.25 8.84 -5.74
CA ASN A 81 32.38 7.37 -5.71
C ASN A 81 31.02 6.63 -5.78
N GLY A 82 30.05 7.18 -6.52
CA GLY A 82 28.74 6.55 -6.72
C GLY A 82 27.91 6.38 -5.44
N GLY A 83 28.14 7.23 -4.44
CA GLY A 83 27.41 7.17 -3.16
C GLY A 83 27.84 6.03 -2.24
N ALA A 84 29.06 5.51 -2.40
CA ALA A 84 29.63 4.55 -1.46
C ALA A 84 29.57 5.09 -0.01
N THR A 85 29.33 4.21 0.96
CA THR A 85 29.34 4.58 2.38
C THR A 85 30.70 5.17 2.76
N ARG A 86 30.69 6.24 3.56
CA ARG A 86 31.90 6.94 4.02
C ARG A 86 31.92 7.05 5.54
N THR A 87 33.10 7.31 6.09
CA THR A 87 33.26 7.60 7.52
C THR A 87 33.88 8.97 7.65
N ALA A 88 33.21 9.88 8.36
CA ALA A 88 33.73 11.19 8.68
C ALA A 88 34.92 11.07 9.65
N PRO A 89 35.81 12.08 9.75
CA PRO A 89 36.97 12.03 10.66
C PRO A 89 36.61 11.81 12.13
N ASN A 90 35.45 12.28 12.59
CA ASN A 90 34.93 11.99 13.93
C ASN A 90 34.31 10.60 14.10
N GLY A 91 34.37 9.74 13.07
CA GLY A 91 33.81 8.39 13.05
C GLY A 91 32.34 8.30 12.61
N THR A 92 31.66 9.42 12.33
CA THR A 92 30.25 9.38 11.90
C THR A 92 30.14 8.67 10.56
N ARG A 93 29.29 7.64 10.47
CA ARG A 93 29.08 6.89 9.23
C ARG A 93 28.10 7.64 8.33
N ILE A 94 28.49 7.90 7.09
CA ILE A 94 27.66 8.57 6.09
C ILE A 94 27.17 7.52 5.10
N GLU A 95 25.87 7.29 5.10
CA GLU A 95 25.20 6.46 4.09
C GLU A 95 24.51 7.35 3.08
N PHE A 96 24.55 6.98 1.81
CA PHE A 96 23.76 7.60 0.77
C PHE A 96 22.66 6.64 0.31
N ALA A 97 21.47 7.17 0.05
CA ALA A 97 20.38 6.42 -0.53
C ALA A 97 19.56 7.32 -1.46
N LEU A 98 18.78 6.72 -2.36
CA LEU A 98 17.85 7.49 -3.17
C LEU A 98 16.76 8.12 -2.28
N ALA A 99 16.46 9.39 -2.53
CA ALA A 99 15.35 10.10 -1.89
C ALA A 99 14.00 9.49 -2.27
N ASN A 100 13.87 9.11 -3.54
CA ASN A 100 12.71 8.44 -4.09
C ASN A 100 13.19 7.16 -4.79
N PRO A 101 13.43 6.06 -4.04
CA PRO A 101 13.83 4.82 -4.67
C PRO A 101 12.73 4.34 -5.63
N PRO A 102 13.09 3.78 -6.80
CA PRO A 102 12.11 3.21 -7.70
C PRO A 102 11.35 2.08 -6.99
N MET A 103 10.05 2.02 -7.23
CA MET A 103 9.26 0.87 -6.81
C MET A 103 9.78 -0.39 -7.51
N VAL A 104 9.97 -1.46 -6.75
CA VAL A 104 10.36 -2.77 -7.28
C VAL A 104 9.17 -3.70 -7.15
N MET A 105 8.77 -4.33 -8.25
CA MET A 105 7.77 -5.38 -8.26
C MET A 105 8.46 -6.75 -8.06
N PRO A 106 8.21 -7.45 -6.95
CA PRO A 106 8.70 -8.82 -6.78
C PRO A 106 8.02 -9.76 -7.79
N HIS A 107 8.75 -10.78 -8.24
CA HIS A 107 8.16 -11.85 -9.02
C HIS A 107 7.20 -12.67 -8.13
N PRO A 108 5.95 -12.91 -8.57
CA PRO A 108 5.00 -13.70 -7.80
C PRO A 108 5.50 -15.12 -7.53
N HIS A 109 5.41 -15.55 -6.28
CA HIS A 109 5.54 -16.96 -5.92
C HIS A 109 4.16 -17.60 -6.00
N HIS A 110 3.97 -18.48 -6.98
CA HIS A 110 2.69 -19.14 -7.23
C HIS A 110 2.38 -20.20 -6.17
N SER A 111 1.36 -19.95 -5.35
CA SER A 111 0.90 -20.86 -4.30
C SER A 111 -0.63 -20.97 -4.29
N PHE A 112 -1.15 -22.18 -3.99
CA PHE A 112 -2.58 -22.38 -3.75
C PHE A 112 -2.90 -22.08 -2.29
N VAL A 113 -3.53 -20.93 -2.05
CA VAL A 113 -3.80 -20.41 -0.70
C VAL A 113 -5.29 -20.42 -0.44
N VAL A 114 -5.70 -20.86 0.75
CA VAL A 114 -7.09 -20.73 1.23
C VAL A 114 -7.06 -20.19 2.65
N ARG A 115 -7.88 -19.16 2.91
CA ARG A 115 -8.01 -18.50 4.20
C ARG A 115 -9.46 -18.42 4.62
N ARG A 116 -9.85 -19.34 5.51
CA ARG A 116 -11.18 -19.36 6.11
C ARG A 116 -11.23 -18.54 7.38
N LEU A 117 -12.30 -17.79 7.57
CA LEU A 117 -12.54 -16.97 8.75
C LEU A 117 -12.66 -17.86 10.00
N LYS A 118 -13.34 -19.01 9.88
CA LYS A 118 -13.55 -19.99 10.96
C LYS A 118 -12.27 -20.62 11.51
N ASP A 119 -11.17 -20.58 10.76
CA ASP A 119 -9.88 -21.12 11.19
C ASP A 119 -9.16 -20.21 12.21
N GLY A 120 -9.79 -19.09 12.61
CA GLY A 120 -9.32 -18.25 13.72
C GLY A 120 -8.12 -17.37 13.38
N ALA A 121 -7.97 -16.97 12.12
CA ALA A 121 -6.90 -16.06 11.71
C ALA A 121 -6.92 -14.77 12.56
N PRO A 122 -5.78 -14.36 13.13
CA PRO A 122 -5.74 -13.27 14.09
C PRO A 122 -6.08 -11.94 13.42
N TRP A 123 -6.92 -11.16 14.10
CA TRP A 123 -7.10 -9.74 13.81
C TRP A 123 -5.99 -8.96 14.50
N VAL A 124 -5.24 -8.17 13.73
CA VAL A 124 -4.18 -7.30 14.26
C VAL A 124 -4.69 -5.87 14.27
N ILE A 125 -4.52 -5.18 15.40
CA ILE A 125 -4.80 -3.74 15.48
C ILE A 125 -3.70 -3.02 14.69
N GLY A 126 -4.07 -2.36 13.60
CA GLY A 126 -3.18 -1.55 12.77
C GLY A 126 -3.35 -0.06 13.04
N ARG A 127 -3.24 0.76 11.99
CA ARG A 127 -3.32 2.22 12.10
C ARG A 127 -4.73 2.69 12.46
N ALA A 128 -4.84 3.83 13.13
CA ALA A 128 -6.12 4.49 13.44
C ALA A 128 -7.19 3.60 14.13
N GLY A 129 -6.77 2.55 14.85
CA GLY A 129 -7.70 1.63 15.51
C GLY A 129 -8.37 0.61 14.59
N MET A 130 -8.00 0.56 13.30
CA MET A 130 -8.52 -0.41 12.34
C MET A 130 -7.97 -1.81 12.63
N GLN A 131 -8.78 -2.84 12.44
CA GLN A 131 -8.40 -4.25 12.63
C GLN A 131 -8.14 -4.89 11.27
N TYR A 132 -6.99 -5.54 11.10
CA TYR A 132 -6.55 -6.15 9.84
C TYR A 132 -6.50 -7.66 9.98
N ARG A 133 -7.02 -8.38 8.99
CA ARG A 133 -6.83 -9.82 8.80
C ARG A 133 -6.18 -10.06 7.44
N ASP A 134 -5.00 -10.65 7.46
CA ASP A 134 -4.23 -11.01 6.27
C ASP A 134 -4.91 -12.18 5.54
N LEU A 135 -5.17 -12.01 4.25
CA LEU A 135 -5.83 -12.98 3.38
C LEU A 135 -4.84 -13.79 2.55
N VAL A 136 -3.58 -13.35 2.45
CA VAL A 136 -2.51 -14.03 1.70
C VAL A 136 -1.20 -13.92 2.50
N PRO A 137 -1.00 -14.73 3.56
CA PRO A 137 0.11 -14.51 4.49
C PRO A 137 1.52 -14.72 3.94
N ASP A 138 1.68 -15.51 2.88
CA ASP A 138 2.96 -15.64 2.18
C ASP A 138 3.22 -14.49 1.19
N ARG A 139 2.22 -13.60 1.02
CA ARG A 139 2.23 -12.42 0.15
C ARG A 139 2.58 -12.72 -1.30
N LEU A 140 2.42 -13.99 -1.71
CA LEU A 140 2.95 -14.52 -2.97
C LEU A 140 4.39 -14.06 -3.25
N GLY A 141 5.28 -14.20 -2.26
CA GLY A 141 6.68 -13.77 -2.38
C GLY A 141 6.88 -12.25 -2.31
N GLY A 142 5.93 -11.52 -1.71
CA GLY A 142 5.94 -10.05 -1.60
C GLY A 142 5.27 -9.32 -2.76
N SER A 143 4.73 -10.04 -3.75
CA SER A 143 4.10 -9.44 -4.93
C SER A 143 2.71 -8.85 -4.64
N MET A 144 2.00 -9.34 -3.62
CA MET A 144 0.69 -8.79 -3.22
C MET A 144 0.45 -8.82 -1.71
N ILE A 145 -0.36 -7.86 -1.25
CA ILE A 145 -1.05 -7.92 0.04
C ILE A 145 -2.55 -7.88 -0.21
N ALA A 146 -3.29 -8.72 0.50
CA ALA A 146 -4.75 -8.70 0.53
C ALA A 146 -5.20 -8.66 1.99
N SER A 147 -5.96 -7.62 2.34
CA SER A 147 -6.39 -7.38 3.71
C SER A 147 -7.89 -7.32 3.79
N HIS A 148 -8.46 -8.04 4.75
CA HIS A 148 -9.81 -7.77 5.23
C HIS A 148 -9.69 -6.84 6.43
N ILE A 149 -10.19 -5.61 6.30
CA ILE A 149 -10.05 -4.54 7.30
C ILE A 149 -11.41 -4.27 7.93
N ARG A 150 -11.46 -4.14 9.25
CA ARG A 150 -12.66 -3.80 10.03
C ARG A 150 -12.47 -2.53 10.84
N VAL A 151 -13.52 -1.71 10.87
CA VAL A 151 -13.63 -0.53 11.73
C VAL A 151 -14.87 -0.71 12.61
N PRO A 152 -14.70 -1.13 13.88
CA PRO A 152 -15.84 -1.44 14.75
C PRO A 152 -16.72 -0.21 15.06
N GLU A 153 -16.09 0.93 15.33
CA GLU A 153 -16.77 2.14 15.79
C GLU A 153 -17.00 3.13 14.64
N ALA A 154 -18.16 3.80 14.67
CA ALA A 154 -18.48 4.85 13.71
C ALA A 154 -17.77 6.17 14.04
N GLY A 155 -17.58 7.00 13.01
CA GLY A 155 -17.22 8.41 13.19
C GLY A 155 -15.98 8.83 12.39
N PRO A 156 -15.38 9.98 12.76
CA PRO A 156 -14.22 10.52 12.07
C PRO A 156 -13.02 9.58 12.14
N VAL A 157 -12.35 9.38 11.02
CA VAL A 157 -11.10 8.61 10.97
C VAL A 157 -9.94 9.62 11.10
N PRO A 158 -9.00 9.43 12.05
CA PRO A 158 -7.86 10.32 12.25
C PRO A 158 -6.77 10.12 11.18
N ASP A 159 -7.17 10.21 9.92
CA ASP A 159 -6.32 10.06 8.75
C ASP A 159 -5.83 11.42 8.25
N ASN A 160 -4.67 11.43 7.58
CA ASN A 160 -4.07 12.60 6.96
C ASN A 160 -4.05 12.42 5.44
N VAL A 161 -3.88 13.51 4.69
CA VAL A 161 -3.67 13.39 3.24
C VAL A 161 -2.39 12.60 3.01
N HIS A 162 -2.49 11.53 2.23
CA HIS A 162 -1.37 10.65 1.94
C HIS A 162 -1.51 10.01 0.57
N PHE A 163 -0.44 9.35 0.13
CA PHE A 163 -0.41 8.56 -1.09
C PHE A 163 0.52 7.36 -0.94
N HIS A 164 0.39 6.39 -1.86
CA HIS A 164 1.22 5.20 -1.89
C HIS A 164 2.11 5.17 -3.13
N VAL A 165 3.37 4.80 -2.94
CA VAL A 165 4.30 4.45 -4.03
C VAL A 165 4.11 2.97 -4.33
N ILE A 166 3.06 2.67 -5.11
CA ILE A 166 2.55 1.33 -5.35
C ILE A 166 2.24 1.15 -6.84
N GLY A 167 2.17 -0.09 -7.32
CA GLY A 167 1.88 -0.42 -8.72
C GLY A 167 0.39 -0.61 -8.96
N PHE A 168 -0.35 -1.09 -7.97
CA PHE A 168 -1.81 -1.23 -8.01
C PHE A 168 -2.36 -1.22 -6.59
N GLN A 169 -3.47 -0.51 -6.36
CA GLN A 169 -4.22 -0.57 -5.12
C GLN A 169 -5.72 -0.40 -5.37
N MET A 170 -6.53 -1.20 -4.69
CA MET A 170 -7.98 -1.05 -4.70
C MET A 170 -8.55 -1.25 -3.30
N ILE A 171 -9.69 -0.62 -3.06
CA ILE A 171 -10.54 -0.94 -1.91
C ILE A 171 -11.96 -1.27 -2.39
N TYR A 172 -12.50 -2.37 -1.88
CA TYR A 172 -13.87 -2.80 -2.06
C TYR A 172 -14.61 -2.68 -0.72
N CYS A 173 -15.71 -1.94 -0.68
CA CYS A 173 -16.51 -1.82 0.54
C CYS A 173 -17.36 -3.08 0.70
N TYR A 174 -17.01 -3.93 1.68
CA TYR A 174 -17.69 -5.20 1.90
C TYR A 174 -18.97 -5.03 2.73
N ARG A 175 -18.90 -4.32 3.86
CA ARG A 175 -20.06 -4.01 4.72
C ARG A 175 -19.96 -2.58 5.23
N GLY A 176 -21.11 -1.93 5.46
CA GLY A 176 -21.14 -0.54 5.95
C GLY A 176 -20.85 0.49 4.86
N TRP A 177 -20.21 1.60 5.24
CA TRP A 177 -19.81 2.67 4.33
C TRP A 177 -18.60 3.45 4.84
N VAL A 178 -17.86 4.06 3.91
CA VAL A 178 -16.73 4.97 4.20
C VAL A 178 -16.81 6.24 3.36
N ARG A 179 -16.53 7.40 3.97
CA ARG A 179 -16.44 8.69 3.29
C ARG A 179 -15.00 9.02 2.95
N LEU A 180 -14.75 9.24 1.67
CA LEU A 180 -13.41 9.43 1.10
C LEU A 180 -13.33 10.72 0.29
N VAL A 181 -12.11 11.24 0.15
CA VAL A 181 -11.79 12.32 -0.78
C VAL A 181 -10.50 12.00 -1.52
N TYR A 182 -10.48 12.27 -2.82
CA TYR A 182 -9.36 11.96 -3.72
C TYR A 182 -8.95 13.20 -4.52
N GLU A 183 -7.66 13.29 -4.80
CA GLU A 183 -7.05 14.34 -5.60
C GLU A 183 -7.73 14.51 -6.96
N ASP A 184 -8.19 15.73 -7.23
CA ASP A 184 -8.83 16.12 -8.48
C ASP A 184 -10.12 15.34 -8.84
N GLN A 185 -10.73 14.60 -7.89
CA GLN A 185 -11.96 13.82 -8.10
C GLN A 185 -13.24 14.51 -7.59
N GLY A 186 -13.14 15.78 -7.19
CA GLY A 186 -14.27 16.59 -6.74
C GLY A 186 -14.51 16.49 -5.22
N GLU A 187 -15.76 16.69 -4.83
CA GLU A 187 -16.17 16.68 -3.43
C GLU A 187 -16.07 15.28 -2.80
N PRO A 188 -15.88 15.17 -1.47
CA PRO A 188 -15.89 13.89 -0.80
C PRO A 188 -17.18 13.11 -1.03
N PHE A 189 -17.07 11.79 -1.20
CA PHE A 189 -18.20 10.90 -1.48
C PHE A 189 -18.21 9.69 -0.56
N ILE A 190 -19.35 9.00 -0.53
CA ILE A 190 -19.54 7.75 0.20
C ILE A 190 -19.26 6.57 -0.74
N LEU A 191 -18.41 5.65 -0.28
CA LEU A 191 -18.25 4.31 -0.80
C LEU A 191 -19.10 3.38 0.06
N ALA A 192 -20.20 2.87 -0.48
CA ALA A 192 -21.14 2.01 0.23
C ALA A 192 -20.84 0.52 -0.04
N ALA A 193 -21.40 -0.39 0.76
CA ALA A 193 -21.27 -1.83 0.54
C ALA A 193 -21.59 -2.22 -0.91
N GLY A 194 -20.66 -2.92 -1.55
CA GLY A 194 -20.73 -3.30 -2.96
C GLY A 194 -19.96 -2.38 -3.92
N ASP A 195 -19.64 -1.15 -3.49
CA ASP A 195 -18.85 -0.20 -4.26
C ASP A 195 -17.35 -0.51 -4.18
N CYS A 196 -16.60 -0.03 -5.17
CA CYS A 196 -15.16 -0.24 -5.27
C CYS A 196 -14.48 1.01 -5.80
N VAL A 197 -13.27 1.32 -5.33
CA VAL A 197 -12.40 2.30 -5.98
C VAL A 197 -11.02 1.75 -6.28
N LEU A 198 -10.48 2.14 -7.42
CA LEU A 198 -9.05 2.06 -7.73
C LEU A 198 -8.37 3.29 -7.15
N GLN A 199 -7.32 3.08 -6.38
CA GLN A 199 -6.44 4.13 -5.88
C GLN A 199 -5.15 4.07 -6.70
N PRO A 200 -5.08 4.77 -7.84
CA PRO A 200 -3.93 4.64 -8.72
C PRO A 200 -2.64 5.17 -8.06
N PRO A 201 -1.45 4.81 -8.58
CA PRO A 201 -0.17 5.17 -7.99
C PRO A 201 -0.06 6.65 -7.65
N GLN A 202 0.32 6.95 -6.40
CA GLN A 202 0.57 8.31 -5.90
C GLN A 202 -0.62 9.29 -5.91
N ILE A 203 -1.87 8.82 -6.09
CA ILE A 203 -3.04 9.68 -5.87
C ILE A 203 -3.14 10.11 -4.41
N ARG A 204 -3.24 11.43 -4.15
CA ARG A 204 -3.51 11.89 -2.78
C ARG A 204 -4.94 11.57 -2.39
N HIS A 205 -5.11 11.02 -1.20
CA HIS A 205 -6.41 10.70 -0.68
C HIS A 205 -6.44 10.75 0.84
N ARG A 206 -7.66 10.71 1.37
CA ARG A 206 -7.91 10.72 2.81
C ARG A 206 -9.25 10.07 3.13
N VAL A 207 -9.27 9.26 4.18
CA VAL A 207 -10.49 8.78 4.84
C VAL A 207 -11.00 9.85 5.81
N LEU A 208 -12.26 10.25 5.66
CA LEU A 208 -12.85 11.31 6.50
C LEU A 208 -13.60 10.72 7.69
N GLU A 209 -14.50 9.78 7.43
CA GLU A 209 -15.36 9.14 8.42
C GLU A 209 -15.86 7.79 7.90
N SER A 210 -16.28 6.91 8.81
CA SER A 210 -16.85 5.60 8.49
C SER A 210 -18.08 5.29 9.32
N SER A 211 -18.89 4.36 8.82
CA SER A 211 -19.90 3.70 9.64
C SER A 211 -19.26 2.82 10.72
N GLY A 212 -20.04 2.48 11.75
CA GLY A 212 -19.69 1.38 12.66
C GLY A 212 -19.78 0.04 11.91
N ALA A 213 -18.99 -0.93 12.34
CA ALA A 213 -18.82 -2.24 11.71
C ALA A 213 -18.55 -2.16 10.19
N LEU A 214 -17.84 -1.12 9.73
CA LEU A 214 -17.35 -1.08 8.35
C LEU A 214 -16.39 -2.25 8.13
N GLU A 215 -16.56 -2.96 7.01
CA GLU A 215 -15.64 -3.98 6.54
C GLU A 215 -15.21 -3.63 5.11
N VAL A 216 -13.91 -3.64 4.82
CA VAL A 216 -13.38 -3.42 3.46
C VAL A 216 -12.37 -4.52 3.10
N VAL A 217 -12.32 -4.86 1.81
CA VAL A 217 -11.24 -5.68 1.24
C VAL A 217 -10.30 -4.74 0.50
N GLU A 218 -9.04 -4.74 0.89
CA GLU A 218 -7.98 -3.94 0.25
C GLU A 218 -6.95 -4.86 -0.39
N ILE A 219 -6.62 -4.60 -1.66
CA ILE A 219 -5.55 -5.28 -2.39
C ILE A 219 -4.50 -4.26 -2.77
N GLY A 220 -3.22 -4.59 -2.56
CA GLY A 220 -2.08 -3.76 -2.96
C GLY A 220 -0.94 -4.59 -3.57
N CYS A 221 -0.33 -4.07 -4.63
CA CYS A 221 0.81 -4.70 -5.33
C CYS A 221 1.90 -3.64 -5.60
N PRO A 222 3.12 -3.76 -5.03
CA PRO A 222 3.61 -4.87 -4.23
C PRO A 222 3.09 -4.86 -2.78
N ALA A 223 3.31 -5.97 -2.06
CA ALA A 223 2.84 -6.16 -0.70
C ALA A 223 3.43 -5.16 0.31
N GLU A 224 4.67 -4.73 0.06
CA GLU A 224 5.37 -3.70 0.83
C GLU A 224 5.61 -2.49 -0.05
N HIS A 225 5.08 -1.34 0.38
CA HIS A 225 5.15 -0.11 -0.37
C HIS A 225 5.21 1.09 0.57
N VAL A 226 5.79 2.20 0.08
CA VAL A 226 5.89 3.43 0.86
C VAL A 226 4.53 4.11 0.93
N THR A 227 4.10 4.45 2.14
CA THR A 227 3.01 5.42 2.38
C THR A 227 3.63 6.75 2.77
N GLN A 228 3.33 7.81 2.03
CA GLN A 228 3.89 9.15 2.31
C GLN A 228 2.76 10.12 2.66
N LEU A 229 2.93 10.83 3.77
CA LEU A 229 2.04 11.91 4.17
C LEU A 229 2.34 13.16 3.33
N ASP A 230 1.29 13.85 2.92
CA ASP A 230 1.35 15.15 2.27
C ASP A 230 0.75 16.19 3.22
N HIS A 231 1.62 16.97 3.85
CA HIS A 231 1.21 17.99 4.82
C HIS A 231 0.81 19.31 4.16
N GLU A 232 1.04 19.46 2.85
CA GLU A 232 0.83 20.71 2.13
C GLU A 232 -0.44 20.67 1.29
N MET A 233 -0.74 19.55 0.63
CA MET A 233 -1.90 19.45 -0.26
C MET A 233 -3.22 19.41 0.53
N PRO A 234 -4.13 20.40 0.33
CA PRO A 234 -5.49 20.29 0.84
C PRO A 234 -6.31 19.34 -0.04
N LEU A 235 -7.21 18.59 0.59
CA LEU A 235 -8.28 17.87 -0.10
C LEU A 235 -9.65 18.37 0.40
N PRO A 236 -10.62 18.61 -0.50
CA PRO A 236 -10.52 18.50 -1.97
C PRO A 236 -9.59 19.56 -2.58
N THR A 237 -9.02 19.30 -3.76
CA THR A 237 -8.04 20.19 -4.43
C THR A 237 -8.66 21.43 -5.09
N GLY A 238 -10.00 21.51 -5.15
CA GLY A 238 -10.74 22.55 -5.88
C GLY A 238 -10.69 22.43 -7.40
N ARG A 239 -9.95 21.44 -7.94
CA ARG A 239 -9.92 21.06 -9.34
C ARG A 239 -10.70 19.76 -9.54
N PHE A 240 -11.26 19.59 -10.73
CA PHE A 240 -11.92 18.35 -11.15
C PHE A 240 -11.30 17.88 -12.47
N ASN A 241 -10.51 16.82 -12.40
CA ASN A 241 -9.84 16.18 -13.51
C ASN A 241 -9.93 14.64 -13.36
N PRO A 242 -11.10 14.04 -13.68
CA PRO A 242 -11.32 12.61 -13.50
C PRO A 242 -10.42 11.74 -14.39
N ASP A 243 -9.95 12.28 -15.52
CA ASP A 243 -9.11 11.57 -16.48
C ASP A 243 -7.60 11.79 -16.23
N LYS A 244 -7.22 12.30 -15.05
CA LYS A 244 -5.82 12.49 -14.68
C LYS A 244 -5.08 11.16 -14.74
N ASP A 245 -3.94 11.16 -15.44
CA ASP A 245 -3.02 10.03 -15.48
C ASP A 245 -2.14 9.99 -14.22
N PHE A 246 -2.11 8.83 -13.60
CA PHE A 246 -1.32 8.48 -12.42
C PHE A 246 -0.45 7.29 -12.78
N HIS A 247 0.66 7.56 -13.49
CA HIS A 247 1.61 6.55 -13.94
C HIS A 247 0.96 5.47 -14.82
N GLY A 248 0.15 5.90 -15.80
CA GLY A 248 -0.55 5.00 -16.73
C GLY A 248 -1.89 4.48 -16.23
N GLN A 249 -2.40 4.98 -15.10
CA GLN A 249 -3.68 4.58 -14.53
C GLN A 249 -4.56 5.80 -14.22
N ASN A 250 -5.87 5.65 -14.32
CA ASN A 250 -6.84 6.67 -13.93
C ASN A 250 -7.55 6.26 -12.64
N PHE A 251 -8.07 7.24 -11.90
CA PHE A 251 -8.97 6.94 -10.79
C PHE A 251 -10.24 6.25 -11.34
N CYS A 252 -10.70 5.20 -10.65
CA CYS A 252 -11.93 4.51 -11.01
C CYS A 252 -12.81 4.38 -9.77
N ARG A 253 -14.09 4.77 -9.89
CA ARG A 253 -15.12 4.54 -8.89
C ARG A 253 -16.23 3.70 -9.50
N HIS A 254 -16.36 2.48 -8.99
CA HIS A 254 -17.49 1.60 -9.26
C HIS A 254 -18.58 1.84 -8.22
N GLU A 255 -19.81 2.03 -8.69
CA GLU A 255 -21.00 2.09 -7.86
C GLU A 255 -21.88 0.86 -8.16
N VAL A 256 -22.15 0.04 -7.15
CA VAL A 256 -22.91 -1.22 -7.34
C VAL A 256 -24.30 -0.98 -7.93
N THR A 257 -24.91 0.15 -7.59
CA THR A 257 -26.24 0.53 -8.07
C THR A 257 -26.30 0.81 -9.58
N LYS A 258 -25.15 1.02 -10.22
CA LYS A 258 -25.01 1.23 -11.66
C LYS A 258 -24.42 0.01 -12.38
N ALA A 259 -24.15 -1.06 -11.64
CA ALA A 259 -23.51 -2.26 -12.17
C ALA A 259 -24.47 -3.07 -13.04
N GLU A 260 -23.94 -3.63 -14.12
CA GLU A 260 -24.66 -4.55 -15.00
C GLU A 260 -24.05 -5.94 -14.87
N TRP A 261 -24.89 -6.95 -14.66
CA TRP A 261 -24.48 -8.35 -14.77
C TRP A 261 -24.40 -8.75 -16.23
N LYS A 262 -23.27 -9.35 -16.62
CA LYS A 262 -22.99 -9.82 -17.98
C LYS A 262 -22.51 -11.27 -17.93
N PRO A 263 -22.67 -12.06 -19.00
CA PRO A 263 -22.11 -13.40 -19.06
C PRO A 263 -20.63 -13.41 -18.66
N TRP A 264 -20.25 -14.33 -17.79
CA TRP A 264 -18.88 -14.47 -17.34
C TRP A 264 -18.12 -15.46 -18.21
N ARG A 265 -16.79 -15.55 -18.01
CA ARG A 265 -15.93 -16.45 -18.80
C ARG A 265 -16.23 -17.93 -18.56
N ILE A 266 -16.85 -18.27 -17.43
CA ILE A 266 -17.32 -19.62 -17.12
C ILE A 266 -18.83 -19.67 -17.36
N ALA A 267 -19.28 -20.61 -18.20
CA ALA A 267 -20.69 -20.79 -18.49
C ALA A 267 -21.49 -21.13 -17.22
N GLY A 268 -22.72 -20.64 -17.11
CA GLY A 268 -23.55 -20.81 -15.92
C GLY A 268 -23.31 -19.76 -14.83
N PHE A 269 -22.42 -18.80 -15.08
CA PHE A 269 -22.12 -17.67 -14.20
C PHE A 269 -22.25 -16.34 -14.95
N GLU A 270 -22.47 -15.28 -14.19
CA GLU A 270 -22.43 -13.90 -14.66
C GLU A 270 -21.53 -13.07 -13.75
N ALA A 271 -21.02 -11.96 -14.27
CA ALA A 271 -20.18 -11.05 -13.51
C ALA A 271 -20.53 -9.59 -13.79
N ARG A 272 -20.36 -8.77 -12.76
CA ARG A 272 -20.32 -7.31 -12.88
C ARG A 272 -18.87 -6.84 -12.90
N ASP A 273 -18.54 -6.05 -13.91
CA ASP A 273 -17.22 -5.43 -14.07
C ASP A 273 -17.17 -4.10 -13.31
N THR A 274 -16.06 -3.85 -12.61
CA THR A 274 -15.85 -2.60 -11.88
C THR A 274 -15.34 -1.46 -12.75
N GLY A 275 -14.78 -1.76 -13.92
CA GLY A 275 -14.08 -0.82 -14.80
C GLY A 275 -12.57 -0.72 -14.54
N ILE A 276 -12.06 -1.38 -13.50
CA ILE A 276 -10.65 -1.29 -13.07
C ILE A 276 -9.68 -1.83 -14.14
N GLY A 277 -10.06 -2.88 -14.89
CA GLY A 277 -9.27 -3.38 -16.03
C GLY A 277 -8.92 -2.29 -17.04
N LYS A 278 -9.93 -1.48 -17.40
CA LYS A 278 -9.75 -0.35 -18.31
C LYS A 278 -8.97 0.78 -17.66
N ALA A 279 -9.31 1.15 -16.43
CA ALA A 279 -8.69 2.27 -15.72
C ALA A 279 -7.20 2.04 -15.41
N THR A 280 -6.77 0.78 -15.34
CA THR A 280 -5.37 0.41 -15.13
C THR A 280 -4.62 0.08 -16.42
N ALA A 281 -5.23 0.29 -17.60
CA ALA A 281 -4.67 -0.12 -18.89
C ALA A 281 -4.20 -1.59 -18.93
N GLY A 282 -4.94 -2.48 -18.25
CA GLY A 282 -4.68 -3.92 -18.25
C GLY A 282 -3.79 -4.44 -17.11
N VAL A 283 -3.30 -3.59 -16.19
CA VAL A 283 -2.48 -4.05 -15.06
C VAL A 283 -3.27 -4.99 -14.14
N ALA A 284 -4.55 -4.70 -13.86
CA ALA A 284 -5.37 -5.52 -12.99
C ALA A 284 -6.85 -5.46 -13.37
N SER A 285 -7.56 -6.57 -13.22
CA SER A 285 -9.02 -6.64 -13.35
C SER A 285 -9.66 -6.92 -12.00
N VAL A 286 -10.82 -6.29 -11.75
CA VAL A 286 -11.64 -6.54 -10.57
C VAL A 286 -13.08 -6.75 -11.04
N LYS A 287 -13.66 -7.90 -10.70
CA LYS A 287 -15.04 -8.27 -11.04
C LYS A 287 -15.71 -8.91 -9.82
N VAL A 288 -17.02 -8.85 -9.76
CA VAL A 288 -17.80 -9.70 -8.85
C VAL A 288 -18.55 -10.71 -9.70
N ALA A 289 -18.37 -12.00 -9.43
CA ALA A 289 -19.00 -13.10 -10.15
C ALA A 289 -20.01 -13.83 -9.26
N ARG A 290 -21.08 -14.36 -9.88
CA ARG A 290 -22.10 -15.17 -9.22
C ARG A 290 -22.66 -16.25 -10.16
N PRO A 291 -23.16 -17.38 -9.63
CA PRO A 291 -23.83 -18.38 -10.44
C PRO A 291 -25.19 -17.86 -10.92
N VAL A 292 -25.59 -18.25 -12.13
CA VAL A 292 -26.95 -18.05 -12.65
C VAL A 292 -27.80 -19.23 -12.18
N GLY A 293 -28.38 -19.10 -10.98
CA GLY A 293 -29.02 -20.22 -10.26
C GLY A 293 -28.03 -20.89 -9.30
N ALA A 294 -28.19 -22.18 -9.01
CA ALA A 294 -27.25 -22.96 -8.18
C ALA A 294 -26.36 -23.83 -9.08
N ASN A 295 -25.54 -23.18 -9.91
CA ASN A 295 -24.65 -23.86 -10.86
C ASN A 295 -23.24 -23.98 -10.29
N ASP A 296 -22.63 -25.13 -10.55
CA ASP A 296 -21.22 -25.37 -10.32
C ASP A 296 -20.40 -25.00 -11.57
N THR A 297 -19.10 -24.78 -11.39
CA THR A 297 -18.19 -24.61 -12.52
C THR A 297 -17.73 -25.97 -13.06
N PRO A 298 -17.31 -26.08 -14.33
CA PRO A 298 -16.42 -27.16 -14.75
C PRO A 298 -15.06 -27.03 -14.06
N TRP A 299 -14.16 -27.98 -14.31
CA TRP A 299 -12.76 -27.82 -13.95
C TRP A 299 -12.12 -26.75 -14.83
N THR A 300 -11.40 -25.82 -14.21
CA THR A 300 -10.76 -24.71 -14.92
C THR A 300 -9.36 -24.43 -14.39
N SER A 301 -8.49 -23.92 -15.25
CA SER A 301 -7.20 -23.33 -14.90
C SER A 301 -7.00 -22.02 -15.67
N HIS A 302 -6.03 -21.20 -15.26
CA HIS A 302 -5.73 -19.92 -15.92
C HIS A 302 -4.22 -19.70 -16.08
N ASP A 303 -3.84 -18.65 -16.82
CA ASP A 303 -2.44 -18.22 -16.98
C ASP A 303 -2.10 -16.88 -16.27
N ALA A 304 -3.04 -16.29 -15.52
CA ALA A 304 -2.76 -15.10 -14.70
C ALA A 304 -1.71 -15.38 -13.61
N ASP A 305 -0.78 -14.42 -13.39
CA ASP A 305 0.23 -14.50 -12.34
C ASP A 305 -0.37 -14.40 -10.93
N ILE A 306 -1.42 -13.59 -10.79
CA ILE A 306 -2.21 -13.46 -9.56
C ILE A 306 -3.68 -13.65 -9.89
N HIS A 307 -4.32 -14.60 -9.22
CA HIS A 307 -5.78 -14.79 -9.23
C HIS A 307 -6.25 -14.94 -7.79
N PHE A 308 -6.76 -13.84 -7.24
CA PHE A 308 -7.26 -13.75 -5.87
C PHE A 308 -8.78 -13.68 -5.88
N SER A 309 -9.39 -14.41 -4.95
CA SER A 309 -10.85 -14.44 -4.76
C SER A 309 -11.22 -14.25 -3.30
N PHE A 310 -12.32 -13.54 -3.06
CA PHE A 310 -12.93 -13.35 -1.74
C PHE A 310 -14.43 -13.62 -1.82
N VAL A 311 -14.95 -14.48 -0.96
CA VAL A 311 -16.38 -14.81 -0.89
C VAL A 311 -17.10 -13.67 -0.17
N LEU A 312 -17.96 -12.95 -0.90
CA LEU A 312 -18.74 -11.82 -0.38
C LEU A 312 -20.05 -12.29 0.27
N GLU A 313 -20.71 -13.27 -0.33
CA GLU A 313 -22.01 -13.78 0.11
C GLU A 313 -22.14 -15.26 -0.25
N GLY A 314 -23.00 -15.99 0.45
CA GLY A 314 -23.25 -17.41 0.17
C GLY A 314 -22.10 -18.35 0.54
N SER A 315 -22.07 -19.51 -0.12
CA SER A 315 -21.11 -20.59 0.15
C SER A 315 -20.75 -21.37 -1.11
N LEU A 316 -19.58 -22.00 -1.09
CA LEU A 316 -19.13 -22.95 -2.12
C LEU A 316 -18.16 -23.98 -1.53
N THR A 317 -17.95 -25.09 -2.23
CA THR A 317 -16.84 -26.01 -2.03
C THR A 317 -15.76 -25.74 -3.09
N LEU A 318 -14.56 -25.37 -2.66
CA LEU A 318 -13.40 -25.19 -3.54
C LEU A 318 -12.65 -26.52 -3.67
N GLU A 319 -12.63 -27.07 -4.87
CA GLU A 319 -11.86 -28.26 -5.22
C GLU A 319 -10.60 -27.85 -6.00
N GLY A 320 -9.45 -28.40 -5.60
CA GLY A 320 -8.18 -28.23 -6.31
C GLY A 320 -7.59 -29.59 -6.69
N GLN A 321 -6.92 -29.66 -7.84
CA GLN A 321 -6.35 -30.92 -8.31
C GLN A 321 -5.33 -31.49 -7.31
N GLY A 322 -5.64 -32.68 -6.77
CA GLY A 322 -4.78 -33.34 -5.77
C GLY A 322 -4.88 -32.78 -4.36
N GLU A 323 -5.76 -31.80 -4.13
CA GLU A 323 -6.02 -31.19 -2.83
C GLU A 323 -7.30 -31.72 -2.20
N GLN A 324 -7.39 -31.65 -0.86
CA GLN A 324 -8.65 -31.91 -0.18
C GLN A 324 -9.65 -30.76 -0.45
N PRO A 325 -10.92 -31.06 -0.77
CA PRO A 325 -11.95 -30.02 -0.93
C PRO A 325 -12.12 -29.17 0.33
N ARG A 326 -12.41 -27.88 0.15
CA ARG A 326 -12.54 -26.92 1.25
C ARG A 326 -13.85 -26.14 1.09
N ASP A 327 -14.75 -26.30 2.06
CA ASP A 327 -15.97 -25.47 2.13
C ASP A 327 -15.62 -24.06 2.59
N LEU A 328 -16.10 -23.09 1.81
CA LEU A 328 -15.90 -21.66 1.96
C LEU A 328 -17.24 -20.94 2.14
N GLU A 329 -17.23 -19.90 2.96
CA GLU A 329 -18.38 -19.05 3.24
C GLU A 329 -18.01 -17.56 3.18
N ALA A 330 -19.00 -16.67 3.29
CA ALA A 330 -18.78 -15.23 3.28
C ALA A 330 -17.68 -14.79 4.27
N GLY A 331 -16.68 -14.05 3.77
CA GLY A 331 -15.48 -13.67 4.51
C GLY A 331 -14.26 -14.56 4.26
N ASP A 332 -14.40 -15.68 3.55
CA ASP A 332 -13.28 -16.53 3.17
C ASP A 332 -12.59 -16.02 1.91
N ALA A 333 -11.30 -16.32 1.76
CA ALA A 333 -10.50 -15.93 0.60
C ALA A 333 -9.64 -17.08 0.10
N PHE A 334 -9.26 -17.02 -1.17
CA PHE A 334 -8.34 -17.98 -1.77
C PHE A 334 -7.55 -17.38 -2.94
N VAL A 335 -6.43 -18.02 -3.26
CA VAL A 335 -5.58 -17.72 -4.42
C VAL A 335 -5.43 -18.99 -5.24
N ILE A 336 -5.59 -18.89 -6.55
CA ILE A 336 -5.35 -19.98 -7.50
C ILE A 336 -4.06 -19.64 -8.29
N PRO A 337 -3.03 -20.51 -8.25
CA PRO A 337 -1.84 -20.29 -9.05
C PRO A 337 -2.10 -20.65 -10.52
N PRO A 338 -1.34 -20.08 -11.47
CA PRO A 338 -1.49 -20.40 -12.89
C PRO A 338 -1.29 -21.89 -13.16
N ALA A 339 -2.00 -22.38 -14.17
CA ALA A 339 -2.08 -23.78 -14.60
C ALA A 339 -2.60 -24.78 -13.54
N PHE A 340 -2.99 -24.33 -12.35
CA PHE A 340 -3.58 -25.20 -11.32
C PHE A 340 -5.07 -25.35 -11.53
N SER A 341 -5.52 -26.59 -11.76
CA SER A 341 -6.93 -26.87 -12.03
C SER A 341 -7.77 -26.85 -10.75
N THR A 342 -8.85 -26.09 -10.80
CA THR A 342 -9.83 -25.94 -9.71
C THR A 342 -11.27 -25.99 -10.21
N ARG A 343 -12.19 -26.27 -9.29
CA ARG A 343 -13.64 -26.25 -9.52
C ARG A 343 -14.35 -25.65 -8.31
N LEU A 344 -15.37 -24.82 -8.56
CA LEU A 344 -16.32 -24.38 -7.55
C LEU A 344 -17.55 -25.29 -7.64
N SER A 345 -17.79 -26.08 -6.60
CA SER A 345 -18.94 -26.97 -6.50
C SER A 345 -19.83 -26.63 -5.31
N ASN A 346 -21.04 -27.20 -5.26
CA ASN A 346 -22.04 -26.91 -4.23
C ASN A 346 -22.29 -25.40 -4.06
N CYS A 347 -22.31 -24.65 -5.17
CA CYS A 347 -22.48 -23.20 -5.10
C CYS A 347 -23.90 -22.85 -4.62
N SER A 348 -24.01 -22.03 -3.57
CA SER A 348 -25.31 -21.50 -3.15
C SER A 348 -25.84 -20.50 -4.18
N ALA A 349 -27.17 -20.36 -4.25
CA ALA A 349 -27.82 -19.49 -5.24
C ALA A 349 -27.53 -17.98 -5.02
N ASP A 350 -27.12 -17.60 -3.81
CA ASP A 350 -26.76 -16.25 -3.38
C ASP A 350 -25.24 -15.98 -3.39
N LEU A 351 -24.44 -16.93 -3.89
CA LEU A 351 -22.99 -16.82 -3.93
C LEU A 351 -22.54 -15.58 -4.72
N GLU A 352 -21.75 -14.70 -4.09
CA GLU A 352 -21.01 -13.64 -4.77
C GLU A 352 -19.52 -13.74 -4.43
N ILE A 353 -18.65 -13.68 -5.43
CA ILE A 353 -17.19 -13.75 -5.27
C ILE A 353 -16.57 -12.50 -5.88
N LEU A 354 -15.82 -11.75 -5.08
CA LEU A 354 -14.90 -10.73 -5.58
C LEU A 354 -13.68 -11.41 -6.18
N GLU A 355 -13.45 -11.22 -7.48
CA GLU A 355 -12.29 -11.72 -8.21
C GLU A 355 -11.35 -10.56 -8.57
N VAL A 356 -10.07 -10.71 -8.25
CA VAL A 356 -9.00 -9.78 -8.60
C VAL A 356 -7.89 -10.52 -9.34
N THR A 357 -7.56 -10.09 -10.55
CA THR A 357 -6.52 -10.73 -11.37
C THR A 357 -5.46 -9.73 -11.83
N LEU A 358 -4.19 -10.18 -11.83
CA LEU A 358 -3.09 -9.48 -12.47
C LEU A 358 -2.35 -10.48 -13.37
N PRO A 359 -2.24 -10.21 -14.69
CA PRO A 359 -2.82 -9.08 -15.42
C PRO A 359 -4.36 -9.09 -15.51
N ALA A 360 -4.94 -8.03 -16.06
CA ALA A 360 -6.39 -7.91 -16.26
C ALA A 360 -6.93 -8.93 -17.27
N ASP A 361 -6.20 -9.12 -18.37
CA ASP A 361 -6.52 -10.07 -19.43
C ASP A 361 -5.72 -11.35 -19.21
N PHE A 362 -6.41 -12.48 -19.18
CA PHE A 362 -5.82 -13.81 -18.99
C PHE A 362 -6.67 -14.87 -19.69
N ALA A 363 -6.06 -15.99 -20.06
CA ALA A 363 -6.76 -17.14 -20.61
C ALA A 363 -7.29 -18.03 -19.48
N THR A 364 -8.52 -18.54 -19.65
CA THR A 364 -9.06 -19.64 -18.83
C THR A 364 -9.21 -20.86 -19.71
N THR A 365 -8.63 -21.98 -19.27
CA THR A 365 -8.79 -23.29 -19.90
C THR A 365 -9.85 -24.05 -19.14
N ILE A 366 -10.88 -24.54 -19.85
CA ILE A 366 -11.91 -25.41 -19.30
C ILE A 366 -11.54 -26.84 -19.67
N THR A 367 -11.56 -27.74 -18.68
CA THR A 367 -11.31 -29.18 -18.88
C THR A 367 -12.55 -29.96 -18.46
N ASP A 368 -12.93 -30.94 -19.29
CA ASP A 368 -14.07 -31.82 -19.07
C ASP A 368 -13.86 -32.82 -17.92
#